data_AF-A0A970HZ83-F1
#
_entry.id   AF-A0A970HZ83-F1
#
_cell.length_a   1.000
_cell.length_b   1.000
_cell.length_c   1.000
_cell.angle_alpha   90.00
_cell.angle_beta   90.00
_cell.angle_gamma   90.00
#
_symmetry.space_group_name_H-M   'P 1'
#
loop_
_entity.id
_entity.type
_entity.pdbx_description
1 polymer ?
#
loop_
_entity_poly.entity_id
_entity_poly.type
_entity_poly.pdbx_seq_one_letter_code
_entity_poly.pdbx_strand_id
1 'polypeptide(L)'
;MSNIIIITILSLGLLALLAAIILYFIAQKFKVYEDPRIDEIQDILPAANCGGCGFAGCRAFAEALVRAESFDGLNCPPGGADVMAEAARLLGKEAPEVDPLVAVLKCNGSPEYRPLTSFYDGVPDCRIAHSLYLGETDCSYGCLGKG
;
A
#
# COMPACT_ATOMS: atom_id res chain seq x y z
N MET A 1 -53.17 -13.36 -2.22
CA MET A 1 -52.14 -12.31 -2.03
C MET A 1 -52.83 -10.96 -2.10
N SER A 2 -52.59 -10.06 -1.15
CA SER A 2 -53.20 -8.73 -1.18
C SER A 2 -52.68 -7.94 -2.40
N ASN A 3 -53.55 -7.25 -3.13
CA ASN A 3 -53.19 -6.42 -4.30
C ASN A 3 -52.00 -5.50 -4.02
N ILE A 4 -51.89 -5.01 -2.78
CA ILE A 4 -50.77 -4.19 -2.30
C ILE A 4 -49.43 -4.90 -2.48
N ILE A 5 -49.33 -6.19 -2.13
CA ILE A 5 -48.09 -6.96 -2.23
C ILE A 5 -47.67 -7.11 -3.70
N ILE A 6 -48.62 -7.39 -4.59
CA ILE A 6 -48.36 -7.56 -6.03
C ILE A 6 -47.89 -6.23 -6.64
N ILE A 7 -48.55 -5.12 -6.32
CA ILE A 7 -48.18 -3.78 -6.81
C ILE A 7 -46.79 -3.39 -6.32
N THR A 8 -46.45 -3.72 -5.07
CA THR A 8 -45.14 -3.39 -4.49
C THR A 8 -44.00 -4.17 -5.16
N ILE A 9 -44.21 -5.46 -5.46
CA ILE A 9 -43.23 -6.29 -6.17
C ILE A 9 -43.02 -5.76 -7.60
N LEU A 10 -44.11 -5.44 -8.30
CA LEU A 10 -44.05 -4.91 -9.66
C LEU A 10 -43.36 -3.55 -9.72
N SER A 11 -43.66 -2.64 -8.79
CA SER A 11 -43.06 -1.31 -8.78
C SER A 11 -41.56 -1.37 -8.46
N LEU A 12 -41.14 -2.21 -7.51
CA LEU A 12 -39.74 -2.38 -7.17
C LEU A 12 -38.95 -3.03 -8.32
N GLY A 13 -39.54 -4.04 -8.97
CA GLY A 13 -38.93 -4.71 -10.12
C GLY A 13 -38.77 -3.78 -11.33
N LEU A 14 -39.77 -2.93 -11.60
CA LEU A 14 -39.69 -1.95 -12.69
C LEU A 14 -38.61 -0.90 -12.43
N LEU A 15 -38.51 -0.40 -11.19
CA LEU A 15 -37.46 0.53 -10.77
C LEU A 15 -36.08 -0.08 -10.90
N ALA A 16 -35.90 -1.34 -10.47
CA ALA A 16 -34.64 -2.05 -10.60
C ALA A 16 -34.23 -2.23 -12.07
N LEU A 17 -35.18 -2.60 -12.94
CA LEU A 17 -34.94 -2.75 -14.37
C LEU A 17 -34.54 -1.42 -15.02
N LEU A 18 -35.27 -0.34 -14.72
CA LEU A 18 -34.96 0.99 -15.22
C LEU A 18 -33.56 1.46 -14.77
N ALA A 19 -33.25 1.30 -13.48
CA ALA A 19 -31.95 1.66 -12.93
C ALA A 19 -30.82 0.85 -13.57
N ALA A 20 -31.01 -0.47 -13.76
CA ALA A 20 -30.01 -1.33 -14.40
C ALA A 20 -29.74 -0.93 -15.85
N ILE A 21 -30.78 -0.61 -16.62
CA ILE A 21 -30.63 -0.14 -18.00
C ILE A 21 -29.85 1.17 -18.04
N ILE A 22 -30.20 2.14 -17.19
CA ILE A 22 -29.51 3.44 -17.12
C ILE A 22 -28.03 3.25 -16.74
N LEU A 23 -27.75 2.46 -15.70
CA LEU A 23 -26.37 2.17 -15.26
C LEU A 23 -25.55 1.47 -16.35
N TYR A 24 -26.13 0.53 -17.09
CA TYR A 24 -25.47 -0.14 -18.20
C TYR A 24 -25.03 0.85 -19.29
N PHE A 25 -25.93 1.75 -19.72
CA PHE A 25 -25.60 2.75 -20.73
C PHE A 25 -24.54 3.75 -20.25
N ILE A 26 -24.62 4.18 -18.99
CA ILE A 26 -23.61 5.06 -18.38
C ILE A 26 -22.26 4.33 -18.32
N ALA A 27 -22.22 3.09 -17.83
CA ALA A 27 -20.99 2.31 -17.73
C ALA A 27 -20.31 2.10 -19.08
N GLN A 28 -21.07 1.85 -20.16
CA GLN A 28 -20.52 1.74 -21.51
C GLN A 28 -20.03 3.09 -22.05
N LYS A 29 -20.76 4.17 -21.79
CA LYS A 29 -20.40 5.51 -22.27
C LYS A 29 -19.13 6.06 -21.58
N PHE A 30 -18.93 5.74 -20.30
CA PHE A 30 -17.78 6.17 -19.50
C PHE A 30 -16.73 5.08 -19.32
N LYS A 31 -16.76 4.02 -20.14
CA LYS A 31 -15.76 2.97 -20.10
C LYS A 31 -14.40 3.56 -20.50
N VAL A 32 -13.51 3.70 -19.52
CA VAL A 32 -12.12 4.06 -19.76
C VAL A 32 -11.41 2.81 -20.25
N TYR A 33 -10.67 2.93 -21.35
CA TYR A 33 -9.81 1.85 -21.83
C TYR A 33 -8.55 1.83 -20.99
N GLU A 34 -8.39 0.77 -20.20
CA GLU A 34 -7.17 0.49 -19.45
C GLU A 34 -6.35 -0.55 -20.22
N ASP A 35 -5.03 -0.41 -20.19
CA ASP A 35 -4.12 -1.38 -20.78
C ASP A 35 -4.23 -2.69 -19.98
N PRO A 36 -4.60 -3.82 -20.60
CA PRO A 36 -4.82 -5.08 -19.88
C PRO A 36 -3.58 -5.57 -19.12
N ARG A 37 -2.38 -5.13 -19.53
CA ARG A 37 -1.13 -5.45 -18.84
C ARG A 37 -1.06 -4.87 -17.43
N ILE A 38 -1.84 -3.82 -17.13
CA ILE A 38 -1.90 -3.24 -15.78
C ILE A 38 -2.48 -4.26 -14.80
N ASP A 39 -3.57 -4.92 -15.18
CA ASP A 39 -4.22 -5.95 -14.35
C ASP A 39 -3.30 -7.17 -14.19
N GLU A 40 -2.65 -7.61 -15.28
CA GLU A 40 -1.70 -8.72 -15.25
C GLU A 40 -0.52 -8.45 -14.30
N ILE A 41 0.04 -7.24 -14.33
CA ILE A 41 1.12 -6.84 -13.42
C ILE A 41 0.60 -6.71 -11.99
N GLN A 42 -0.61 -6.16 -11.80
CA GLN A 42 -1.20 -6.02 -10.48
C GLN A 42 -1.43 -7.39 -9.80
N ASP A 43 -1.79 -8.42 -10.55
CA ASP A 43 -1.98 -9.78 -10.03
C ASP A 43 -0.66 -10.45 -9.60
N ILE A 44 0.46 -10.05 -10.21
CA ILE A 44 1.81 -10.50 -9.83
C ILE A 44 2.30 -9.77 -8.56
N LEU A 45 1.87 -8.52 -8.36
CA LEU A 45 2.22 -7.73 -7.18
C LEU A 45 1.55 -8.31 -5.92
N PRO A 46 2.17 -8.12 -4.73
CA PRO A 46 1.65 -8.67 -3.46
C PRO A 46 0.33 -8.03 -2.97
N ALA A 47 -0.29 -7.14 -3.74
CA ALA A 47 -1.56 -6.45 -3.44
C ALA A 47 -1.67 -5.78 -2.05
N ALA A 48 -0.54 -5.53 -1.39
CA ALA A 48 -0.48 -5.04 0.00
C ALA A 48 -0.86 -3.56 0.15
N ASN A 49 -0.80 -2.76 -0.92
CA ASN A 49 -1.07 -1.31 -0.91
C ASN A 49 -0.32 -0.54 0.20
N CYS A 50 0.91 -0.95 0.51
CA CYS A 50 1.70 -0.42 1.64
C CYS A 50 2.41 0.91 1.37
N GLY A 51 2.47 1.37 0.11
CA GLY A 51 3.17 2.60 -0.26
C GLY A 51 4.71 2.52 -0.18
N GLY A 52 5.30 1.36 0.11
CA GLY A 52 6.76 1.20 0.23
C GLY A 52 7.54 1.53 -1.06
N CYS A 53 6.89 1.44 -2.22
CA CYS A 53 7.44 1.85 -3.51
C CYS A 53 7.24 3.34 -3.85
N GLY A 54 6.61 4.13 -2.98
CA GLY A 54 6.34 5.55 -3.21
C GLY A 54 5.06 5.86 -4.00
N PHE A 55 4.29 4.83 -4.40
CA PHE A 55 3.01 4.97 -5.11
C PHE A 55 1.82 4.78 -4.16
N ALA A 56 0.67 5.39 -4.51
CA ALA A 56 -0.54 5.37 -3.69
C ALA A 56 -1.14 3.96 -3.49
N GLY A 57 -0.78 2.98 -4.32
CA GLY A 57 -1.22 1.60 -4.22
C GLY A 57 -0.61 0.71 -5.30
N CYS A 58 -0.88 -0.59 -5.23
CA CYS A 58 -0.33 -1.57 -6.16
C CYS A 58 -0.76 -1.32 -7.60
N ARG A 59 -2.02 -0.90 -7.83
CA ARG A 59 -2.50 -0.55 -9.18
C ARG A 59 -1.75 0.65 -9.77
N ALA A 60 -1.54 1.70 -8.97
CA ALA A 60 -0.80 2.88 -9.42
C ALA A 60 0.67 2.54 -9.75
N PHE A 61 1.27 1.60 -9.00
CA PHE A 61 2.60 1.10 -9.31
C PHE A 61 2.61 0.24 -10.59
N ALA A 62 1.62 -0.64 -10.78
CA ALA A 62 1.48 -1.43 -12.01
C ALA A 62 1.33 -0.53 -13.25
N GLU A 63 0.51 0.52 -13.17
CA GLU A 63 0.41 1.55 -14.22
C GLU A 63 1.76 2.20 -14.53
N ALA A 64 2.55 2.52 -13.51
CA ALA A 64 3.88 3.09 -13.68
C ALA A 64 4.84 2.10 -14.38
N LEU A 65 4.83 0.82 -13.99
CA LEU A 65 5.65 -0.22 -14.62
C LEU A 65 5.30 -0.44 -16.10
N VAL A 66 4.01 -0.44 -16.44
CA VAL A 66 3.56 -0.57 -17.82
C VAL A 66 4.03 0.61 -18.66
N ARG A 67 3.91 1.85 -18.14
CA ARG A 67 4.25 3.09 -18.84
C ARG A 67 5.75 3.42 -18.89
N ALA A 68 6.54 2.96 -17.93
CA ALA A 68 7.95 3.31 -17.84
C ALA A 68 8.76 2.69 -18.99
N GLU A 69 9.81 3.35 -19.46
CA GLU A 69 10.71 2.77 -20.47
C GLU A 69 11.70 1.77 -19.85
N SER A 70 12.18 2.06 -18.63
CA SER A 70 13.02 1.18 -17.81
C SER A 70 12.46 1.03 -16.40
N PHE A 71 12.93 0.02 -15.66
CA PHE A 71 12.56 -0.20 -14.25
C PHE A 71 13.53 0.50 -13.28
N ASP A 72 14.35 1.42 -13.76
CA ASP A 72 15.30 2.14 -12.92
C ASP A 72 14.57 2.98 -11.87
N GLY A 73 14.88 2.73 -10.60
CA GLY A 73 14.21 3.37 -9.47
C GLY A 73 12.77 2.88 -9.22
N LEU A 74 12.29 1.87 -9.96
CA LEU A 74 11.00 1.22 -9.74
C LEU A 74 11.22 -0.16 -9.14
N ASN A 75 10.91 -0.28 -7.85
CA ASN A 75 11.00 -1.54 -7.13
C ASN A 75 9.81 -1.67 -6.17
N CYS A 76 9.32 -2.89 -5.98
CA CYS A 76 8.37 -3.22 -4.94
C CYS A 76 9.12 -3.86 -3.77
N PRO A 77 9.46 -3.14 -2.68
CA PRO A 77 10.19 -3.71 -1.56
C PRO A 77 9.59 -4.99 -0.95
N PRO A 78 8.25 -5.11 -0.76
CA PRO A 78 7.68 -6.35 -0.23
C PRO A 78 7.61 -7.49 -1.25
N GLY A 79 7.64 -7.18 -2.56
CA GLY A 79 7.66 -8.19 -3.63
C GLY A 79 9.08 -8.69 -3.94
N GLY A 80 10.08 -7.85 -3.73
CA GLY A 80 11.48 -8.18 -3.97
C GLY A 80 11.82 -8.44 -5.44
N ALA A 81 13.02 -8.98 -5.66
CA ALA A 81 13.56 -9.23 -6.99
C ALA A 81 12.71 -10.22 -7.81
N ASP A 82 12.15 -11.25 -7.19
CA ASP A 82 11.38 -12.29 -7.88
C ASP A 82 10.12 -11.72 -8.56
N VAL A 83 9.35 -10.91 -7.82
CA VAL A 83 8.15 -10.24 -8.35
C VAL A 83 8.51 -9.25 -9.45
N MET A 84 9.62 -8.51 -9.29
CA MET A 84 10.07 -7.54 -10.29
C MET A 84 10.60 -8.23 -11.56
N ALA A 85 11.27 -9.37 -11.44
CA ALA A 85 11.74 -10.16 -12.58
C ALA A 85 10.56 -10.74 -13.38
N GLU A 86 9.53 -11.23 -12.70
CA GLU A 86 8.32 -11.73 -13.35
C GLU A 86 7.56 -10.59 -14.07
N ALA A 87 7.43 -9.43 -13.42
CA ALA A 87 6.83 -8.24 -14.03
C ALA A 87 7.62 -7.75 -15.26
N ALA A 88 8.95 -7.79 -15.20
CA ALA A 88 9.82 -7.42 -16.32
C ALA A 88 9.70 -8.39 -17.49
N ARG A 89 9.64 -9.70 -17.20
CA ARG A 89 9.40 -10.75 -18.20
C ARG A 89 8.09 -10.55 -18.95
N LEU A 90 7.01 -10.22 -18.24
CA LEU A 90 5.70 -9.96 -18.84
C LEU A 90 5.70 -8.72 -19.73
N LEU A 91 6.42 -7.67 -19.33
CA LEU A 91 6.51 -6.42 -20.07
C LEU A 91 7.61 -6.39 -21.14
N GLY A 92 8.40 -7.46 -21.28
CA GLY A 92 9.52 -7.54 -22.21
C GLY A 92 10.66 -6.58 -21.86
N LYS A 93 10.86 -6.31 -20.57
CA LYS A 93 11.87 -5.39 -20.02
C LYS A 93 12.86 -6.17 -19.15
N GLU A 94 13.93 -5.49 -18.73
CA GLU A 94 14.88 -6.02 -17.75
C GLU A 94 14.60 -5.39 -16.38
N ALA A 95 14.58 -6.22 -15.33
CA ALA A 95 14.51 -5.75 -13.96
C ALA A 95 15.94 -5.50 -13.45
N PRO A 96 16.25 -4.32 -12.86
CA PRO A 96 17.53 -4.11 -12.21
C PRO A 96 17.66 -5.04 -11.00
N GLU A 97 18.86 -5.58 -10.77
CA GLU A 97 19.18 -6.21 -9.49
C GLU A 97 19.17 -5.13 -8.40
N VAL A 98 18.27 -5.29 -7.43
CA VAL A 98 18.15 -4.41 -6.28
C VAL A 98 18.28 -5.26 -5.03
N ASP A 99 19.26 -4.91 -4.18
CA ASP A 99 19.41 -5.55 -2.88
C ASP A 99 18.15 -5.31 -2.02
N PRO A 100 17.69 -6.32 -1.25
CA PRO A 100 16.53 -6.16 -0.41
C PRO A 100 16.78 -5.10 0.67
N LEU A 101 15.93 -4.07 0.70
CA LEU A 101 15.93 -3.11 1.80
C LEU A 101 15.20 -3.72 3.00
N VAL A 102 15.96 -4.12 4.00
CA VAL A 102 15.43 -4.67 5.25
C VAL A 102 15.44 -3.59 6.32
N ALA A 103 14.28 -3.34 6.93
CA ALA A 103 14.19 -2.47 8.10
C ALA A 103 14.89 -3.16 9.29
N VAL A 104 15.93 -2.52 9.83
CA VAL A 104 16.67 -3.03 10.98
C VAL A 104 16.39 -2.17 12.20
N LEU A 105 15.90 -2.80 13.28
CA LEU A 105 15.81 -2.19 14.60
C LEU A 105 17.20 -2.17 15.23
N LYS A 106 17.88 -1.02 15.22
CA LYS A 106 19.23 -0.89 15.79
C LYS A 106 19.32 -1.27 17.28
N CYS A 107 18.24 -1.08 18.04
CA CYS A 107 18.12 -1.54 19.45
C CYS A 107 17.62 -2.99 19.60
N ASN A 108 17.40 -3.72 18.51
CA ASN A 108 16.76 -5.04 18.52
C ASN A 108 15.38 -5.10 19.21
N GLY A 109 14.74 -3.94 19.44
CA GLY A 109 13.40 -3.82 20.03
C GLY A 109 13.27 -4.20 21.52
N SER A 110 14.37 -4.52 22.23
CA SER A 110 14.32 -4.96 23.64
C SER A 110 15.25 -4.13 24.53
N PRO A 111 14.83 -3.76 25.77
CA PRO A 111 15.68 -3.08 26.75
C PRO A 111 17.01 -3.80 27.04
N GLU A 112 17.06 -5.12 26.87
CA GLU A 112 18.25 -5.93 27.09
C GLU A 112 19.41 -5.56 26.15
N TYR A 113 19.09 -5.09 24.94
CA TYR A 113 20.07 -4.71 23.91
C TYR A 113 20.21 -3.17 23.80
N ARG A 114 19.78 -2.42 24.82
CA ARG A 114 19.92 -0.96 24.88
C ARG A 114 20.21 -0.42 26.30
N PRO A 115 21.39 -0.69 26.88
CA PRO A 115 21.72 -0.26 28.24
C PRO A 115 21.50 1.23 28.49
N LEU A 116 21.09 1.56 29.71
CA LEU A 116 20.94 2.94 30.18
C LEU A 116 22.32 3.60 30.31
N THR A 117 22.51 4.72 29.63
CA THR A 117 23.74 5.53 29.64
C THR A 117 23.57 6.83 30.42
N SER A 118 22.34 7.31 30.61
CA SER A 118 22.02 8.50 31.38
C SER A 118 20.66 8.40 32.06
N PHE A 119 20.36 9.33 32.97
CA PHE A 119 19.07 9.41 33.65
C PHE A 119 18.38 10.73 33.32
N TYR A 120 17.11 10.68 32.92
CA TYR A 120 16.27 11.82 32.66
C TYR A 120 15.48 12.21 33.91
N ASP A 121 15.79 13.38 34.45
CA ASP A 121 15.03 13.97 35.56
C ASP A 121 14.23 15.18 35.05
N GLY A 122 13.05 14.90 34.49
CA GLY A 122 12.18 15.90 33.89
C GLY A 122 10.76 15.40 33.66
N VAL A 123 9.95 16.17 32.93
CA VAL A 123 8.55 15.83 32.65
C VAL A 123 8.50 14.57 31.77
N PRO A 124 7.80 13.49 32.17
CA PRO A 124 7.74 12.24 31.43
C PRO A 124 6.89 12.40 30.16
N ASP A 125 7.50 12.94 29.11
CA ASP A 125 6.92 13.16 27.79
C ASP A 125 8.02 12.96 26.73
N CYS A 126 7.78 12.09 25.74
CA CYS A 126 8.80 11.73 24.74
C CYS A 126 9.22 12.93 23.88
N ARG A 127 8.30 13.87 23.59
CA ARG A 127 8.60 15.05 22.78
C ARG A 127 9.48 16.04 23.55
N ILE A 128 9.24 16.22 24.85
CA ILE A 128 10.08 17.06 25.71
C ILE A 128 11.46 16.42 25.87
N ALA A 129 11.53 15.14 26.23
CA ALA A 129 12.80 14.42 26.40
C ALA A 129 13.65 14.44 25.12
N HIS A 130 13.03 14.20 23.95
CA HIS A 130 13.71 14.18 22.65
C HIS A 130 14.24 15.57 22.24
N SER A 131 13.63 16.66 22.72
CA SER A 131 14.12 18.02 22.40
C SER A 131 15.43 18.37 23.11
N LEU A 132 15.75 17.67 24.19
CA LEU A 132 16.96 17.89 24.98
C LEU A 132 18.10 16.99 24.52
N TYR A 133 17.81 15.74 24.18
CA TYR A 133 18.81 14.73 23.79
C TYR A 133 18.16 13.46 23.21
N LEU A 134 18.98 12.47 22.84
CA LEU A 134 18.56 11.26 22.13
C LEU A 134 17.97 10.14 23.02
N GLY A 135 17.83 10.37 24.32
CA GLY A 135 17.26 9.42 25.27
C GLY A 135 18.25 8.76 26.22
N GLU A 136 17.72 8.05 27.21
CA GLU A 136 18.47 7.48 28.35
C GLU A 136 19.32 6.25 28.00
N THR A 137 19.18 5.70 26.79
CA THR A 137 19.85 4.47 26.36
C THR A 137 20.93 4.71 25.31
N ASP A 138 21.87 3.78 25.17
CA ASP A 138 22.90 3.81 24.12
C ASP A 138 22.35 3.72 22.67
N CYS A 139 21.07 3.36 22.50
CA CYS A 139 20.39 3.44 21.21
C CYS A 139 19.66 4.77 21.01
N SER A 140 20.23 5.62 20.15
CA SER A 140 19.67 6.93 19.76
C SER A 140 18.38 6.86 18.94
N TYR A 141 18.02 5.70 18.41
CA TYR A 141 16.82 5.47 17.59
C TYR A 141 15.73 4.69 18.35
N GLY A 142 15.97 4.38 19.62
CA GLY A 142 15.06 3.60 20.45
C GLY A 142 13.87 4.42 20.96
N CYS A 143 12.80 3.72 21.33
CA CYS A 143 11.68 4.35 22.04
C CYS A 143 12.14 4.88 23.41
N LEU A 144 11.80 6.13 23.73
CA LEU A 144 12.11 6.75 25.02
C LEU A 144 11.23 6.23 26.16
N GLY A 145 10.05 5.68 25.84
CA GLY A 145 9.17 5.00 26.80
C GLY A 145 8.49 5.93 27.80
N LYS A 146 8.29 7.20 27.48
CA LYS A 146 7.67 8.21 28.36
C LYS A 146 6.24 8.62 27.95
N GLY A 147 5.62 7.93 26.99
CA GLY A 147 4.32 8.30 26.40
C GLY A 147 4.49 9.18 25.18
#